data_AF-K1TAE6-F1
#
_entry.id   AF-K1TAE6-F1
#
_cell.length_a   1.000
_cell.length_b   1.000
_cell.length_c   1.000
_cell.angle_alpha   90.00
_cell.angle_beta   90.00
_cell.angle_gamma   90.00
#
_symmetry.space_group_name_H-M   'P 1'
#
loop_
_entity.id
_entity.type
_entity.pdbx_description
1 polymer ?
#
loop_
_entity_poly.entity_id
_entity_poly.type
_entity_poly.pdbx_seq_one_letter_code
_entity_poly.pdbx_strand_id
1 'polypeptide(L)'
;GDYDLIEMCYGNIPNVLSELIRTAFIAPEGKMFAVADFSAIEARVLSWLAQEKWRLDVFNTHGKIYEASASLMFGVPIEQVTKGSDLRQRGKTAELALGYEGSVNAMEKMDKEKKLSKKEMYSIVALWRRANPKIVEFWAEVNEKAIECVQTRKTKKVSCLVFEHDGTNLTIALPAGRKLYYRNPRVRPNRFGQTGIVYDGMVQSVGWTEVETYGGKLVENIVQAISRDLLAEAMYRLSIMKDFEIVMHVHDEAIAEVDEDRAGDCLETMCRVMGEDLPWLNCLPMGLPLKADGYVTKFYKKD
;
A
#
# COMPACT_ATOMS: atom_id res chain seq x y z
N GLY A 1 19.74 20.39 -26.92
CA GLY A 1 18.87 19.21 -27.05
C GLY A 1 17.80 19.53 -28.07
N ASP A 2 17.46 18.59 -28.93
CA ASP A 2 16.46 18.75 -29.99
C ASP A 2 15.08 18.38 -29.43
N TYR A 3 14.26 19.40 -29.17
CA TYR A 3 12.95 19.24 -28.52
C TYR A 3 11.98 18.48 -29.44
N ASP A 4 11.94 18.84 -30.72
CA ASP A 4 11.01 18.28 -31.69
C ASP A 4 11.30 16.79 -31.95
N LEU A 5 12.59 16.41 -31.95
CA LEU A 5 13.00 15.01 -32.06
C LEU A 5 12.54 14.17 -30.86
N ILE A 6 12.68 14.69 -29.63
CA ILE A 6 12.28 13.97 -28.42
C ILE A 6 10.75 13.89 -28.34
N GLU A 7 10.02 14.94 -28.72
CA GLU A 7 8.56 14.91 -28.80
C GLU A 7 8.10 13.87 -29.82
N MET A 8 8.73 13.81 -30.99
CA MET A 8 8.39 12.85 -32.04
C MET A 8 8.67 11.40 -31.62
N CYS A 9 9.76 11.15 -30.91
CA CYS A 9 10.14 9.79 -30.49
C CYS A 9 9.38 9.30 -29.25
N TYR A 10 9.04 10.18 -28.30
CA TYR A 10 8.58 9.78 -26.98
C TYR A 10 7.29 10.48 -26.50
N GLY A 11 6.83 11.51 -27.22
CA GLY A 11 5.58 12.24 -26.96
C GLY A 11 5.63 13.12 -25.72
N ASN A 12 5.57 12.52 -24.53
CA ASN A 12 5.44 13.26 -23.27
C ASN A 12 6.83 13.63 -22.71
N ILE A 13 7.39 14.74 -23.21
CA ILE A 13 8.72 15.21 -22.83
C ILE A 13 8.89 15.42 -21.30
N PRO A 14 7.96 16.03 -20.55
CA PRO A 14 8.08 16.14 -19.10
C PRO A 14 8.21 14.79 -18.40
N ASN A 15 7.48 13.77 -18.87
CA ASN A 15 7.60 12.42 -18.33
C ASN A 15 8.96 11.80 -18.67
N VAL A 16 9.43 11.96 -19.92
CA VAL A 16 10.76 11.49 -20.34
C VAL A 16 11.86 12.12 -19.50
N LEU A 17 11.82 13.44 -19.31
CA LEU A 17 12.77 14.15 -18.46
C LEU A 17 12.69 13.68 -17.00
N SER A 18 11.47 13.46 -16.48
CA SER A 18 11.29 12.91 -15.14
C SER A 18 11.86 11.49 -14.99
N GLU A 19 11.80 10.66 -16.04
CA GLU A 19 12.40 9.33 -16.04
C GLU A 19 13.93 9.39 -16.08
N LEU A 20 14.50 10.36 -16.80
CA LEU A 20 15.94 10.60 -16.88
C LEU A 20 16.55 11.10 -15.55
N ILE A 21 15.78 11.73 -14.66
CA ILE A 21 16.31 12.14 -13.34
C ILE A 21 16.80 10.93 -12.54
N ARG A 22 16.15 9.76 -12.67
CA ARG A 22 16.57 8.56 -11.93
C ARG A 22 17.97 8.09 -12.34
N THR A 23 18.32 8.25 -13.62
CA THR A 23 19.62 7.79 -14.14
C THR A 23 20.79 8.67 -13.70
N ALA A 24 20.51 9.84 -13.09
CA ALA A 24 21.53 10.68 -12.47
C ALA A 24 22.07 10.11 -11.15
N PHE A 25 21.33 9.21 -10.50
CA PHE A 25 21.81 8.49 -9.33
C PHE A 25 22.61 7.27 -9.78
N ILE A 26 23.92 7.29 -9.55
CA ILE A 26 24.86 6.25 -9.96
C ILE A 26 25.54 5.65 -8.74
N ALA A 27 25.79 4.35 -8.78
CA ALA A 27 26.59 3.69 -7.76
C ALA A 27 28.08 4.08 -7.91
N PRO A 28 28.84 4.18 -6.81
CA PRO A 28 30.28 4.43 -6.87
C PRO A 28 31.06 3.37 -7.66
N GLU A 29 32.29 3.70 -8.05
CA GLU A 29 33.21 2.75 -8.70
C GLU A 29 33.42 1.51 -7.81
N GLY A 30 33.38 0.32 -8.42
CA GLY A 30 33.47 -0.96 -7.71
C GLY A 30 32.20 -1.39 -6.95
N LYS A 31 31.13 -0.58 -6.96
CA LYS A 31 29.84 -0.88 -6.33
C LYS A 31 28.70 -1.01 -7.34
N MET A 32 27.57 -1.51 -6.86
CA MET A 32 26.27 -1.50 -7.53
C MET A 32 25.16 -1.10 -6.55
N PHE A 33 24.02 -0.65 -7.08
CA PHE A 33 22.79 -0.61 -6.31
C PHE A 33 22.12 -1.98 -6.34
N ALA A 34 21.84 -2.53 -5.16
CA ALA A 34 20.84 -3.56 -4.96
C ALA A 34 19.53 -2.87 -4.54
N VAL A 35 18.48 -3.06 -5.33
CA VAL A 35 17.16 -2.46 -5.12
C VAL A 35 16.19 -3.59 -4.81
N ALA A 36 15.58 -3.57 -3.63
CA ALA A 36 14.56 -4.54 -3.23
C ALA A 36 13.25 -3.82 -2.88
N ASP A 37 12.15 -4.30 -3.43
CA ASP A 37 10.80 -3.75 -3.27
C ASP A 37 9.87 -4.78 -2.64
N PHE A 38 8.99 -4.34 -1.75
CA PHE A 38 7.94 -5.24 -1.28
C PHE A 38 6.88 -5.50 -2.36
N SER A 39 6.63 -6.76 -2.64
CA SER A 39 5.61 -7.17 -3.61
C SER A 39 4.19 -6.93 -3.09
N ALA A 40 3.58 -5.79 -3.44
CA ALA A 40 2.19 -5.44 -3.08
C ALA A 40 1.93 -5.43 -1.55
N ILE A 41 2.83 -4.78 -0.79
CA ILE A 41 2.80 -4.80 0.68
C ILE A 41 1.47 -4.35 1.27
N GLU A 42 0.92 -3.24 0.77
CA GLU A 42 -0.34 -2.71 1.28
C GLU A 42 -1.50 -3.70 1.10
N ALA A 43 -1.55 -4.38 -0.04
CA ALA A 43 -2.59 -5.39 -0.30
C ALA A 43 -2.43 -6.60 0.63
N ARG A 44 -1.19 -7.00 0.98
CA ARG A 44 -0.90 -8.07 1.94
C ARG A 44 -1.30 -7.66 3.36
N VAL A 45 -0.89 -6.47 3.80
CA VAL A 45 -1.20 -5.92 5.13
C VAL A 45 -2.71 -5.74 5.30
N LEU A 46 -3.42 -5.20 4.31
CA LEU A 46 -4.88 -5.08 4.33
C LEU A 46 -5.56 -6.45 4.47
N SER A 47 -5.13 -7.43 3.67
CA SER A 47 -5.68 -8.79 3.71
C SER A 47 -5.41 -9.47 5.05
N TRP A 48 -4.25 -9.21 5.64
CA TRP A 48 -3.85 -9.71 6.95
C TRP A 48 -4.67 -9.08 8.07
N LEU A 49 -4.79 -7.75 8.14
CA LEU A 49 -5.59 -7.08 9.17
C LEU A 49 -7.06 -7.50 9.14
N ALA A 50 -7.63 -7.62 7.94
CA ALA A 50 -9.01 -8.05 7.72
C ALA A 50 -9.20 -9.57 7.86
N GLN A 51 -8.11 -10.36 7.89
CA GLN A 51 -8.15 -11.82 7.88
C GLN A 51 -8.94 -12.37 6.66
N GLU A 52 -8.72 -11.77 5.47
CA GLU A 52 -9.35 -12.18 4.21
C GLU A 52 -8.60 -13.38 3.61
N LYS A 53 -9.09 -14.57 3.97
CA LYS A 53 -8.38 -15.84 3.75
C LYS A 53 -7.98 -16.09 2.30
N TRP A 54 -8.88 -15.91 1.34
CA TRP A 54 -8.58 -16.27 -0.05
C TRP A 54 -7.43 -15.42 -0.62
N ARG A 55 -7.32 -14.15 -0.22
CA ARG A 55 -6.21 -13.27 -0.62
C ARG A 55 -4.91 -13.73 0.00
N LEU A 56 -4.93 -14.07 1.28
CA LEU A 56 -3.76 -14.63 1.98
C LEU A 56 -3.31 -15.95 1.34
N ASP A 57 -4.23 -16.81 0.93
CA ASP A 57 -3.92 -18.06 0.21
C ASP A 57 -3.26 -17.78 -1.15
N VAL A 58 -3.74 -16.78 -1.91
CA VAL A 58 -3.10 -16.32 -3.16
C VAL A 58 -1.68 -15.81 -2.90
N PHE A 59 -1.49 -15.03 -1.84
CA PHE A 59 -0.19 -14.47 -1.47
C PHE A 59 0.82 -15.52 -0.99
N ASN A 60 0.36 -16.60 -0.36
CA ASN A 60 1.17 -17.74 0.07
C ASN A 60 1.51 -18.70 -1.08
N THR A 61 0.81 -18.60 -2.22
CA THR A 61 1.03 -19.46 -3.39
C THR A 61 1.78 -18.70 -4.49
N HIS A 62 1.09 -18.29 -5.55
CA HIS A 62 1.72 -17.67 -6.73
C HIS A 62 1.80 -16.14 -6.64
N GLY A 63 1.10 -15.50 -5.69
CA GLY A 63 1.15 -14.06 -5.44
C GLY A 63 0.49 -13.17 -6.51
N LYS A 64 -0.24 -13.75 -7.46
CA LYS A 64 -0.87 -13.02 -8.59
C LYS A 64 -2.23 -12.47 -8.17
N ILE A 65 -2.22 -11.49 -7.26
CA ILE A 65 -3.45 -10.97 -6.64
C ILE A 65 -4.39 -10.32 -7.66
N TYR A 66 -3.88 -9.61 -8.66
CA TYR A 66 -4.73 -8.93 -9.65
C TYR A 66 -5.50 -9.93 -10.53
N GLU A 67 -4.82 -11.00 -10.94
CA GLU A 67 -5.37 -12.10 -11.71
C GLU A 67 -6.42 -12.86 -10.89
N ALA A 68 -6.10 -13.17 -9.63
CA ALA A 68 -7.02 -13.84 -8.72
C ALA A 68 -8.27 -13.00 -8.42
N SER A 69 -8.12 -11.69 -8.18
CA SER A 69 -9.25 -10.77 -7.98
C SER A 69 -10.14 -10.70 -9.20
N ALA A 70 -9.57 -10.57 -10.41
CA ALA A 70 -10.34 -10.57 -11.64
C ALA A 70 -11.09 -11.91 -11.83
N SER A 71 -10.40 -13.03 -11.60
CA SER A 71 -10.99 -14.38 -11.65
C SER A 71 -12.21 -14.49 -10.73
N LEU A 72 -12.06 -14.08 -9.47
CA LEU A 72 -13.12 -14.16 -8.46
C LEU A 72 -14.28 -13.19 -8.74
N MET A 73 -13.99 -11.96 -9.17
CA MET A 73 -15.01 -10.95 -9.47
C MET A 73 -15.83 -11.29 -10.71
N PHE A 74 -15.20 -11.83 -11.76
CA PHE A 74 -15.84 -12.08 -13.05
C PHE A 74 -16.23 -13.55 -13.28
N GLY A 75 -15.87 -14.45 -12.36
CA GLY A 75 -16.22 -15.86 -12.42
C GLY A 75 -15.51 -16.62 -13.56
N VAL A 76 -14.27 -16.23 -13.88
CA VAL A 76 -13.46 -16.88 -14.94
C VAL A 76 -12.26 -17.61 -14.33
N PRO A 77 -11.76 -18.71 -14.91
CA PRO A 77 -10.54 -19.37 -14.44
C PRO A 77 -9.33 -18.43 -14.46
N ILE A 78 -8.45 -18.52 -13.45
CA ILE A 78 -7.28 -17.63 -13.30
C ILE A 78 -6.30 -17.74 -14.48
N GLU A 79 -6.21 -18.92 -15.10
CA GLU A 79 -5.36 -19.20 -16.26
C GLU A 79 -5.78 -18.38 -17.49
N GLN A 80 -7.04 -17.96 -17.55
CA GLN A 80 -7.57 -17.10 -18.62
C GLN A 80 -7.27 -15.61 -18.39
N VAL A 81 -6.83 -15.24 -17.18
CA VAL A 81 -6.49 -13.85 -16.83
C VAL A 81 -4.98 -13.63 -17.03
N THR A 82 -4.60 -13.36 -18.28
CA THR A 82 -3.20 -13.15 -18.66
C THR A 82 -2.71 -11.72 -18.39
N LYS A 83 -1.38 -11.50 -18.38
CA LYS A 83 -0.74 -10.20 -18.05
C LYS A 83 -1.25 -9.02 -18.91
N GLY A 84 -1.65 -9.29 -20.15
CA GLY A 84 -2.18 -8.32 -21.11
C GLY A 84 -3.70 -8.34 -21.29
N SER A 85 -4.43 -9.15 -20.52
CA SER A 85 -5.89 -9.22 -20.64
C SER A 85 -6.58 -7.98 -20.05
N ASP A 86 -7.67 -7.54 -20.68
CA ASP A 86 -8.53 -6.47 -20.17
C ASP A 86 -9.08 -6.81 -18.77
N LEU A 87 -9.38 -8.09 -18.52
CA LEU A 87 -9.82 -8.59 -17.22
C LEU A 87 -8.78 -8.36 -16.12
N ARG A 88 -7.49 -8.57 -16.40
CA ARG A 88 -6.43 -8.27 -15.44
C ARG A 88 -6.31 -6.78 -15.18
N GLN A 89 -6.44 -5.95 -16.21
CA GLN A 89 -6.43 -4.49 -16.04
C GLN A 89 -7.58 -4.05 -15.13
N ARG A 90 -8.80 -4.57 -15.34
CA ARG A 90 -9.95 -4.32 -14.46
C ARG A 90 -9.70 -4.80 -13.02
N GLY A 91 -9.14 -6.00 -12.85
CA GLY A 91 -8.75 -6.53 -11.54
C GLY A 91 -7.75 -5.63 -10.83
N LYS A 92 -6.69 -5.20 -11.53
CA LYS A 92 -5.69 -4.27 -10.99
C LYS A 92 -6.31 -2.92 -10.58
N THR A 93 -7.14 -2.33 -11.44
CA THR A 93 -7.81 -1.06 -11.14
C THR A 93 -8.71 -1.20 -9.92
N ALA A 94 -9.48 -2.29 -9.82
CA ALA A 94 -10.33 -2.58 -8.67
C ALA A 94 -9.51 -2.73 -7.38
N GLU A 95 -8.43 -3.51 -7.41
CA GLU A 95 -7.56 -3.72 -6.26
C GLU A 95 -6.95 -2.43 -5.72
N LEU A 96 -6.47 -1.56 -6.61
CA LEU A 96 -5.86 -0.28 -6.22
C LEU A 96 -6.89 0.77 -5.80
N ALA A 97 -8.10 0.75 -6.38
CA ALA A 97 -9.10 1.77 -6.12
C ALA A 97 -9.97 1.45 -4.89
N LEU A 98 -10.23 0.17 -4.61
CA LEU A 98 -11.35 -0.22 -3.75
C LEU A 98 -10.93 -0.72 -2.36
N GLY A 99 -9.66 -1.04 -2.13
CA GLY A 99 -9.14 -1.55 -0.86
C GLY A 99 -9.37 -0.65 0.37
N TYR A 100 -9.71 0.62 0.16
CA TYR A 100 -9.93 1.62 1.21
C TYR A 100 -11.28 2.33 1.07
N GLU A 101 -12.32 1.53 0.77
CA GLU A 101 -13.70 2.00 0.60
C GLU A 101 -13.91 2.96 -0.59
N GLY A 102 -12.98 2.93 -1.55
CA GLY A 102 -13.17 3.64 -2.80
C GLY A 102 -14.43 3.21 -3.54
N SER A 103 -14.90 4.09 -4.43
CA SER A 103 -16.08 3.88 -5.26
C SER A 103 -15.79 4.41 -6.67
N VAL A 104 -16.82 4.74 -7.45
CA VAL A 104 -16.72 5.20 -8.84
C VAL A 104 -15.70 6.32 -9.01
N ASN A 105 -15.67 7.32 -8.13
CA ASN A 105 -14.69 8.41 -8.24
C ASN A 105 -13.23 7.94 -8.09
N ALA A 106 -12.97 6.89 -7.31
CA ALA A 106 -11.64 6.30 -7.18
C ALA A 106 -11.29 5.48 -8.43
N MET A 107 -12.26 4.72 -8.96
CA MET A 107 -12.13 3.99 -10.21
C MET A 107 -11.84 4.92 -11.40
N GLU A 108 -12.55 6.04 -11.52
CA GLU A 108 -12.34 7.05 -12.57
C GLU A 108 -10.92 7.63 -12.55
N LYS A 109 -10.33 7.82 -11.36
CA LYS A 109 -8.94 8.29 -11.23
C LYS A 109 -7.92 7.23 -11.65
N MET A 110 -8.24 5.95 -11.41
CA MET A 110 -7.35 4.83 -11.73
C MET A 110 -7.48 4.36 -13.19
N ASP A 111 -8.64 4.56 -13.82
CA ASP A 111 -8.89 4.29 -15.24
C ASP A 111 -8.34 5.41 -16.13
N LYS A 112 -7.00 5.47 -16.26
CA LYS A 112 -6.29 6.48 -17.06
C LYS A 112 -6.71 6.49 -18.54
N GLU A 113 -7.13 5.34 -19.06
CA GLU A 113 -7.53 5.16 -20.46
C GLU A 113 -9.02 5.48 -20.67
N LYS A 114 -9.78 5.75 -19.59
CA LYS A 114 -11.22 6.05 -19.59
C LYS A 114 -12.05 5.03 -20.36
N LYS A 115 -11.68 3.74 -20.23
CA LYS A 115 -12.33 2.65 -20.94
C LYS A 115 -13.63 2.18 -20.29
N LEU A 116 -13.82 2.45 -19.00
CA LEU A 116 -14.95 1.94 -18.23
C LEU A 116 -16.08 2.97 -18.16
N SER A 117 -17.31 2.54 -18.47
CA SER A 117 -18.49 3.35 -18.19
C SER A 117 -18.78 3.41 -16.69
N LYS A 118 -19.46 4.48 -16.22
CA LYS A 118 -19.89 4.58 -14.81
C LYS A 118 -20.72 3.38 -14.35
N LYS A 119 -21.58 2.84 -15.23
CA LYS A 119 -22.39 1.66 -14.93
C LYS A 119 -21.52 0.43 -14.68
N GLU A 120 -20.48 0.22 -15.49
CA GLU A 120 -19.51 -0.85 -15.28
C GLU A 120 -18.71 -0.64 -14.00
N MET A 121 -18.29 0.59 -13.70
CA MET A 121 -17.59 0.90 -12.45
C MET A 121 -18.43 0.56 -11.22
N TYR A 122 -19.73 0.91 -11.19
CA TYR A 122 -20.62 0.50 -10.11
C TYR A 122 -20.74 -1.02 -9.98
N SER A 123 -20.81 -1.74 -11.11
CA SER A 123 -20.82 -3.21 -11.11
C SER A 123 -19.53 -3.77 -10.52
N ILE A 124 -18.37 -3.25 -10.96
CA ILE A 124 -17.04 -3.65 -10.46
C ILE A 124 -16.92 -3.40 -8.95
N VAL A 125 -17.37 -2.24 -8.46
CA VAL A 125 -17.39 -1.92 -7.02
C VAL A 125 -18.20 -2.96 -6.25
N ALA A 126 -19.40 -3.31 -6.73
CA ALA A 126 -20.25 -4.29 -6.08
C ALA A 126 -19.65 -5.71 -6.09
N LEU A 127 -19.06 -6.12 -7.22
CA LEU A 127 -18.40 -7.42 -7.36
C LEU A 127 -17.18 -7.53 -6.44
N TRP A 128 -16.34 -6.49 -6.39
CA TRP A 128 -15.16 -6.47 -5.53
C TRP A 128 -15.56 -6.56 -4.04
N ARG A 129 -16.55 -5.77 -3.60
CA ARG A 129 -17.02 -5.81 -2.21
C ARG A 129 -17.61 -7.18 -1.84
N ARG A 130 -18.33 -7.83 -2.77
CA ARG A 130 -18.86 -9.19 -2.57
C ARG A 130 -17.74 -10.23 -2.50
N ALA A 131 -16.68 -10.06 -3.29
CA ALA A 131 -15.52 -10.93 -3.29
C ALA A 131 -14.61 -10.75 -2.06
N ASN A 132 -14.68 -9.59 -1.37
CA ASN A 132 -13.83 -9.24 -0.25
C ASN A 132 -14.65 -8.89 1.02
N PRO A 133 -15.53 -9.79 1.50
CA PRO A 133 -16.45 -9.48 2.58
C PRO A 133 -15.72 -9.15 3.89
N LYS A 134 -14.59 -9.78 4.18
CA LYS A 134 -13.84 -9.52 5.42
C LYS A 134 -13.19 -8.16 5.43
N ILE A 135 -12.72 -7.69 4.28
CA ILE A 135 -12.21 -6.33 4.15
C ILE A 135 -13.33 -5.30 4.35
N VAL A 136 -14.52 -5.54 3.79
CA VAL A 136 -15.68 -4.64 3.97
C VAL A 136 -16.13 -4.60 5.43
N GLU A 137 -16.20 -5.77 6.10
CA GLU A 137 -16.47 -5.88 7.53
C GLU A 137 -15.43 -5.10 8.35
N PHE A 138 -14.14 -5.24 8.02
CA PHE A 138 -13.05 -4.58 8.72
C PHE A 138 -13.13 -3.04 8.64
N TRP A 139 -13.46 -2.47 7.48
CA TRP A 139 -13.66 -1.01 7.37
C TRP A 139 -14.80 -0.52 8.27
N ALA A 140 -15.91 -1.26 8.29
CA ALA A 140 -17.07 -0.92 9.09
C ALA A 140 -16.75 -1.00 10.59
N GLU A 141 -16.06 -2.08 11.02
CA GLU A 141 -15.65 -2.28 12.40
C GLU A 141 -14.67 -1.19 12.86
N VAL A 142 -13.66 -0.84 12.04
CA VAL A 142 -12.74 0.26 12.33
C VAL A 142 -13.49 1.59 12.48
N ASN A 143 -14.45 1.88 11.59
CA ASN A 143 -15.25 3.10 11.68
C ASN A 143 -16.07 3.15 12.97
N GLU A 144 -16.81 2.08 13.26
CA GLU A 144 -17.64 1.94 14.46
C GLU A 144 -16.82 2.13 15.73
N LYS A 145 -15.69 1.41 15.87
CA LYS A 145 -14.85 1.47 17.07
C LYS A 145 -14.10 2.79 17.21
N ALA A 146 -13.72 3.44 16.11
CA ALA A 146 -13.18 4.79 16.17
C ALA A 146 -14.22 5.78 16.69
N ILE A 147 -15.46 5.74 16.17
CA ILE A 147 -16.56 6.62 16.61
C ILE A 147 -16.89 6.38 18.08
N GLU A 148 -17.06 5.12 18.49
CA GLU A 148 -17.31 4.77 19.89
C GLU A 148 -16.19 5.25 20.81
N CYS A 149 -14.92 5.13 20.39
CA CYS A 149 -13.78 5.59 21.16
C CYS A 149 -13.83 7.11 21.36
N VAL A 150 -14.13 7.89 20.30
CA VAL A 150 -14.27 9.35 20.38
C VAL A 150 -15.42 9.76 21.29
N GLN A 151 -16.57 9.09 21.20
CA GLN A 151 -17.76 9.43 22.00
C GLN A 151 -17.62 9.05 23.47
N THR A 152 -17.10 7.86 23.74
CA THR A 152 -17.09 7.29 25.10
C THR A 152 -15.79 7.53 25.84
N ARG A 153 -14.71 7.88 25.12
CA ARG A 153 -13.32 7.94 25.61
C ARG A 153 -12.83 6.64 26.24
N LYS A 154 -13.49 5.52 25.97
CA LYS A 154 -13.08 4.18 26.42
C LYS A 154 -12.25 3.52 25.33
N THR A 155 -11.22 2.79 25.75
CA THR A 155 -10.40 1.99 24.86
C THR A 155 -11.25 1.00 24.05
N LYS A 156 -11.00 0.93 22.75
CA LYS A 156 -11.59 -0.06 21.84
C LYS A 156 -10.50 -0.86 21.17
N LYS A 157 -10.85 -2.05 20.69
CA LYS A 157 -9.95 -2.93 19.96
C LYS A 157 -10.62 -3.43 18.70
N VAL A 158 -9.85 -3.53 17.63
CA VAL A 158 -10.24 -4.15 16.36
C VAL A 158 -9.01 -4.93 15.90
N SER A 159 -9.13 -6.23 15.67
CA SER A 159 -7.96 -7.04 15.28
C SER A 159 -6.82 -6.86 16.31
N CYS A 160 -5.60 -6.56 15.87
CA CYS A 160 -4.46 -6.23 16.72
C CYS A 160 -4.32 -4.72 17.05
N LEU A 161 -5.30 -3.90 16.70
CA LEU A 161 -5.28 -2.45 16.85
C LEU A 161 -5.94 -2.01 18.15
N VAL A 162 -5.38 -0.99 18.80
CA VAL A 162 -5.95 -0.41 20.02
C VAL A 162 -6.27 1.05 19.80
N PHE A 163 -7.55 1.40 19.95
CA PHE A 163 -8.06 2.76 19.83
C PHE A 163 -8.20 3.35 21.21
N GLU A 164 -7.62 4.53 21.43
CA GLU A 164 -7.66 5.24 22.70
C GLU A 164 -7.97 6.72 22.47
N HIS A 165 -8.43 7.42 23.51
CA HIS A 165 -8.65 8.85 23.46
C HIS A 165 -8.02 9.51 24.70
N ASP A 166 -6.91 10.23 24.52
CA ASP A 166 -6.10 10.79 25.61
C ASP A 166 -6.67 12.08 26.23
N GLY A 167 -7.84 12.51 25.76
CA GLY A 167 -8.50 13.77 26.13
C GLY A 167 -8.39 14.82 25.04
N THR A 168 -7.40 14.69 24.16
CA THR A 168 -7.18 15.62 23.04
C THR A 168 -7.06 14.94 21.70
N ASN A 169 -6.53 13.72 21.64
CA ASN A 169 -6.32 12.97 20.42
C ASN A 169 -7.11 11.66 20.48
N LEU A 170 -7.68 11.25 19.36
CA LEU A 170 -7.91 9.84 19.09
C LEU A 170 -6.57 9.26 18.64
N THR A 171 -6.16 8.15 19.24
CA THR A 171 -4.96 7.42 18.85
C THR A 171 -5.28 6.00 18.44
N ILE A 172 -4.58 5.51 17.42
CA ILE A 172 -4.63 4.10 16.99
C ILE A 172 -3.24 3.51 17.17
N ALA A 173 -3.07 2.62 18.15
CA ALA A 173 -1.83 1.89 18.37
C ALA A 173 -1.77 0.68 17.44
N LEU A 174 -0.62 0.55 16.76
CA LEU A 174 -0.28 -0.50 15.80
C LEU A 174 0.56 -1.59 16.49
N PRO A 175 0.64 -2.81 15.95
CA PRO A 175 1.33 -3.92 16.60
C PRO A 175 2.84 -3.70 16.78
N ALA A 176 3.49 -2.90 15.93
CA ALA A 176 4.89 -2.49 16.08
C ALA A 176 5.12 -1.44 17.19
N GLY A 177 4.06 -0.96 17.86
CA GLY A 177 4.13 0.05 18.92
C GLY A 177 3.94 1.49 18.45
N ARG A 178 3.95 1.76 17.14
CA ARG A 178 3.61 3.08 16.58
C ARG A 178 2.16 3.47 16.95
N LYS A 179 1.93 4.76 17.22
CA LYS A 179 0.58 5.34 17.34
C LYS A 179 0.31 6.34 16.22
N LEU A 180 -0.85 6.23 15.59
CA LEU A 180 -1.41 7.27 14.73
C LEU A 180 -2.20 8.27 15.59
N TYR A 181 -2.17 9.55 15.24
CA TYR A 181 -2.81 10.62 16.01
C TYR A 181 -3.80 11.41 15.16
N TYR A 182 -5.01 11.58 15.67
CA TYR A 182 -6.06 12.39 15.08
C TYR A 182 -6.47 13.46 16.11
N ARG A 183 -6.06 14.70 15.87
CA ARG A 183 -6.14 15.81 16.82
C ARG A 183 -7.57 16.34 16.95
N ASN A 184 -8.02 16.55 18.18
CA ASN A 184 -9.34 17.08 18.54
C ASN A 184 -10.49 16.37 17.77
N PRO A 185 -10.60 15.04 17.83
CA PRO A 185 -11.58 14.31 17.02
C PRO A 185 -13.02 14.65 17.45
N ARG A 186 -13.91 14.83 16.49
CA ARG A 186 -15.34 15.12 16.72
C ARG A 186 -16.19 14.25 15.82
N VAL A 187 -17.30 13.74 16.34
CA VAL A 187 -18.26 12.97 15.54
C VAL A 187 -19.21 13.93 14.82
N ARG A 188 -19.27 13.81 13.50
CA ARG A 188 -20.10 14.62 12.61
C ARG A 188 -20.63 13.75 11.47
N PRO A 189 -21.80 14.07 10.89
CA PRO A 189 -22.18 13.52 9.60
C PRO A 189 -21.11 13.91 8.56
N ASN A 190 -20.64 12.96 7.77
CA ASN A 190 -19.77 13.22 6.64
C ASN A 190 -20.56 13.88 5.49
N ARG A 191 -19.88 14.28 4.41
CA ARG A 191 -20.49 14.80 3.18
C ARG A 191 -21.63 13.95 2.57
N PHE A 192 -21.75 12.68 2.93
CA PHE A 192 -22.78 11.75 2.48
C PHE A 192 -23.90 11.51 3.51
N GLY A 193 -23.88 12.24 4.63
CA GLY A 193 -24.87 12.14 5.70
C GLY A 193 -24.68 10.96 6.65
N GLN A 194 -23.60 10.18 6.51
CA GLN A 194 -23.27 9.05 7.39
C GLN A 194 -22.42 9.53 8.57
N THR A 195 -22.57 8.90 9.73
CA THR A 195 -21.73 9.22 10.90
C THR A 195 -20.26 8.96 10.61
N GLY A 196 -19.43 10.01 10.68
CA GLY A 196 -17.98 9.94 10.53
C GLY A 196 -17.26 10.74 11.62
N ILE A 197 -15.95 10.88 11.45
CA ILE A 197 -15.10 11.65 12.36
C ILE A 197 -14.50 12.81 11.57
N VAL A 198 -14.43 13.98 12.19
CA VAL A 198 -13.62 15.10 11.72
C VAL A 198 -12.55 15.39 12.76
N TYR A 199 -11.36 15.79 12.31
CA TYR A 199 -10.22 16.09 13.18
C TYR A 199 -9.43 17.27 12.61
N ASP A 200 -8.62 17.91 13.45
CA ASP A 200 -7.74 19.00 13.01
C ASP A 200 -6.53 18.38 12.31
N GLY A 201 -6.31 18.74 11.04
CA GLY A 201 -5.24 18.18 10.21
C GLY A 201 -4.67 19.21 9.25
N MET A 202 -3.47 18.92 8.73
CA MET A 202 -2.83 19.76 7.72
C MET A 202 -3.27 19.32 6.32
N VAL A 203 -3.79 20.25 5.53
CA VAL A 203 -4.09 20.03 4.11
C VAL A 203 -3.13 20.88 3.27
N GLN A 204 -2.48 20.26 2.28
CA GLN A 204 -1.55 20.95 1.39
C GLN A 204 -2.23 22.16 0.74
N SER A 205 -1.54 23.30 0.75
CA SER A 205 -2.03 24.61 0.23
C SER A 205 -3.13 25.29 1.03
N VAL A 206 -3.77 24.63 2.01
CA VAL A 206 -4.82 25.21 2.86
C VAL A 206 -4.29 25.50 4.27
N GLY A 207 -3.35 24.69 4.77
CA GLY A 207 -2.86 24.75 6.14
C GLY A 207 -3.68 23.90 7.11
N TRP A 208 -3.66 24.24 8.39
CA TRP A 208 -4.44 23.56 9.42
C TRP A 208 -5.93 23.83 9.22
N THR A 209 -6.70 22.75 9.08
CA THR A 209 -8.15 22.80 8.86
C THR A 209 -8.83 21.55 9.41
N GLU A 210 -10.15 21.52 9.32
CA GLU A 210 -10.93 20.33 9.62
C GLU A 210 -10.85 19.32 8.48
N VAL A 211 -10.45 18.09 8.79
CA VAL A 211 -10.31 16.98 7.85
C VAL A 211 -11.30 15.88 8.21
N GLU A 212 -12.11 15.48 7.23
CA GLU A 212 -13.00 14.32 7.35
C GLU A 212 -12.21 13.01 7.30
N THR A 213 -12.60 12.04 8.14
CA THR A 213 -12.15 10.66 8.06
C THR A 213 -13.31 9.70 8.31
N TYR A 214 -13.11 8.46 7.89
CA TYR A 214 -14.09 7.38 7.88
C TYR A 214 -13.35 6.03 7.82
N GLY A 215 -14.05 4.92 7.97
CA GLY A 215 -13.51 3.55 7.99
C GLY A 215 -12.40 3.30 6.98
N GLY A 216 -12.69 3.42 5.69
CA GLY A 216 -11.70 3.22 4.63
C GLY A 216 -10.45 4.12 4.77
N LYS A 217 -10.61 5.40 5.10
CA LYS A 217 -9.46 6.32 5.25
C LYS A 217 -8.61 6.02 6.50
N LEU A 218 -9.25 5.62 7.59
CA LEU A 218 -8.53 5.15 8.79
C LEU A 218 -7.73 3.88 8.47
N VAL A 219 -8.34 2.93 7.77
CA VAL A 219 -7.71 1.67 7.36
C VAL A 219 -6.54 1.92 6.41
N GLU A 220 -6.66 2.83 5.44
CA GLU A 220 -5.56 3.25 4.57
C GLU A 220 -4.35 3.74 5.39
N ASN A 221 -4.58 4.65 6.35
CA ASN A 221 -3.51 5.18 7.19
C ASN A 221 -2.87 4.07 8.06
N ILE A 222 -3.66 3.15 8.60
CA ILE A 222 -3.18 2.00 9.38
C ILE A 222 -2.27 1.11 8.51
N VAL A 223 -2.75 0.75 7.32
CA VAL A 223 -2.02 -0.13 6.39
C VAL A 223 -0.70 0.52 5.97
N GLN A 224 -0.73 1.79 5.53
CA GLN A 224 0.47 2.54 5.14
C GLN A 224 1.48 2.65 6.29
N ALA A 225 1.00 2.86 7.51
CA ALA A 225 1.87 2.97 8.68
C ALA A 225 2.54 1.63 9.03
N ILE A 226 1.82 0.52 8.95
CA ILE A 226 2.39 -0.82 9.15
C ILE A 226 3.38 -1.16 8.03
N SER A 227 3.05 -0.88 6.76
CA SER A 227 4.00 -1.04 5.64
C SER A 227 5.29 -0.25 5.86
N ARG A 228 5.18 0.98 6.37
CA ARG A 228 6.34 1.80 6.74
C ARG A 228 7.14 1.21 7.90
N ASP A 229 6.48 0.66 8.92
CA ASP A 229 7.16 -0.01 10.04
C ASP A 229 7.96 -1.23 9.55
N LEU A 230 7.39 -2.01 8.63
CA LEU A 230 8.05 -3.16 8.01
C LEU A 230 9.29 -2.76 7.20
N LEU A 231 9.17 -1.72 6.36
CA LEU A 231 10.29 -1.20 5.58
C LEU A 231 11.41 -0.65 6.48
N ALA A 232 11.05 0.13 7.50
CA ALA A 232 12.02 0.71 8.43
C ALA A 232 12.79 -0.37 9.19
N GLU A 233 12.09 -1.42 9.66
CA GLU A 233 12.72 -2.57 10.34
C GLU A 233 13.63 -3.35 9.41
N ALA A 234 13.22 -3.58 8.15
CA ALA A 234 14.07 -4.25 7.16
C ALA A 234 15.34 -3.44 6.85
N MET A 235 15.19 -2.13 6.60
CA MET A 235 16.32 -1.23 6.38
C MET A 235 17.27 -1.21 7.58
N TYR A 236 16.73 -1.17 8.80
CA TYR A 236 17.55 -1.21 10.02
C TYR A 236 18.35 -2.51 10.12
N ARG A 237 17.69 -3.67 9.96
CA ARG A 237 18.34 -4.99 9.99
C ARG A 237 19.42 -5.14 8.91
N LEU A 238 19.20 -4.56 7.73
CA LEU A 238 20.21 -4.51 6.66
C LEU A 238 21.38 -3.57 7.03
N SER A 239 21.10 -2.39 7.58
CA SER A 239 22.13 -1.38 7.88
C SER A 239 23.16 -1.81 8.93
N ILE A 240 22.83 -2.80 9.77
CA ILE A 240 23.76 -3.37 10.76
C ILE A 240 24.59 -4.53 10.19
N MET A 241 24.30 -4.98 8.97
CA MET A 241 25.10 -5.97 8.26
C MET A 241 26.23 -5.26 7.50
N LYS A 242 27.45 -5.83 7.54
CA LYS A 242 28.66 -5.20 6.97
C LYS A 242 28.58 -4.98 5.45
N ASP A 243 27.81 -5.82 4.75
CA ASP A 243 27.76 -5.84 3.29
C ASP A 243 26.81 -4.79 2.69
N PHE A 244 26.10 -4.00 3.52
CA PHE A 244 25.04 -3.10 3.06
C PHE A 244 25.25 -1.68 3.54
N GLU A 245 25.24 -0.74 2.61
CA GLU A 245 25.10 0.69 2.88
C GLU A 245 23.77 1.19 2.31
N ILE A 246 22.77 1.39 3.17
CA ILE A 246 21.45 1.87 2.76
C ILE A 246 21.54 3.37 2.43
N VAL A 247 21.41 3.71 1.14
CA VAL A 247 21.62 5.08 0.64
C VAL A 247 20.31 5.83 0.37
N MET A 248 19.23 5.12 0.04
CA MET A 248 17.91 5.72 -0.16
C MET A 248 16.78 4.70 -0.03
N HIS A 249 15.55 5.20 0.08
CA HIS A 249 14.33 4.41 -0.04
C HIS A 249 13.32 5.19 -0.87
N VAL A 250 12.50 4.50 -1.67
CA VAL A 250 11.46 5.13 -2.50
C VAL A 250 10.19 4.30 -2.40
N HIS A 251 9.08 4.88 -1.94
CA HIS A 251 7.87 4.12 -1.63
C HIS A 251 8.17 2.94 -0.69
N ASP A 252 7.97 1.71 -1.17
CA ASP A 252 8.18 0.45 -0.46
C ASP A 252 9.54 -0.20 -0.79
N GLU A 253 10.40 0.51 -1.55
CA GLU A 253 11.72 0.07 -2.00
C GLU A 253 12.82 0.49 -1.03
N ALA A 254 13.75 -0.43 -0.72
CA ALA A 254 15.03 -0.15 -0.07
C ALA A 254 16.17 -0.26 -1.10
N ILE A 255 17.07 0.72 -1.11
CA ILE A 255 18.21 0.77 -2.02
C ILE A 255 19.51 0.77 -1.21
N ALA A 256 20.35 -0.23 -1.46
CA ALA A 256 21.66 -0.38 -0.85
C ALA A 256 22.77 -0.26 -1.89
N GLU A 257 23.86 0.41 -1.54
CA GLU A 257 25.14 0.23 -2.21
C GLU A 257 25.81 -1.04 -1.69
N VAL A 258 26.26 -1.89 -2.62
CA VAL A 258 26.89 -3.18 -2.34
C VAL A 258 28.08 -3.38 -3.27
N ASP A 259 29.04 -4.21 -2.87
CA ASP A 259 30.19 -4.54 -3.71
C ASP A 259 29.74 -5.26 -4.99
N GLU A 260 30.29 -4.86 -6.14
CA GLU A 260 29.84 -5.31 -7.46
C GLU A 260 29.95 -6.82 -7.65
N ASP A 261 31.00 -7.44 -7.11
CA ASP A 261 31.25 -8.89 -7.20
C ASP A 261 30.25 -9.72 -6.38
N ARG A 262 29.52 -9.09 -5.45
CA ARG A 262 28.54 -9.74 -4.57
C ARG A 262 27.11 -9.20 -4.74
N ALA A 263 26.86 -8.36 -5.74
CA ALA A 263 25.59 -7.65 -5.87
C ALA A 263 24.37 -8.58 -5.93
N GLY A 264 24.48 -9.72 -6.63
CA GLY A 264 23.42 -10.74 -6.72
C GLY A 264 23.08 -11.36 -5.37
N ASP A 265 24.09 -11.85 -4.64
CA ASP A 265 23.93 -12.44 -3.31
C ASP A 265 23.38 -11.43 -2.29
N CYS A 266 23.80 -10.16 -2.42
CA CYS A 266 23.32 -9.08 -1.59
C CYS A 266 21.83 -8.79 -1.86
N LEU A 267 21.41 -8.78 -3.14
CA LEU A 267 20.00 -8.63 -3.50
C LEU A 267 19.16 -9.78 -2.93
N GLU A 268 19.60 -11.03 -3.07
CA GLU A 268 18.89 -12.18 -2.49
C GLU A 268 18.76 -12.05 -0.97
N THR A 269 19.82 -11.58 -0.31
CA THR A 269 19.80 -11.30 1.14
C THR A 269 18.84 -10.18 1.49
N MET A 270 18.78 -9.08 0.73
CA MET A 270 17.81 -8.01 0.93
C MET A 270 16.38 -8.52 0.81
N CYS A 271 16.07 -9.25 -0.27
CA CYS A 271 14.74 -9.82 -0.49
C CYS A 271 14.35 -10.79 0.64
N ARG A 272 15.29 -11.61 1.12
CA ARG A 272 15.08 -12.50 2.27
C ARG A 272 14.79 -11.71 3.54
N VAL A 273 15.63 -10.72 3.90
CA VAL A 273 15.44 -9.91 5.12
C VAL A 273 14.11 -9.17 5.08
N MET A 274 13.74 -8.58 3.94
CA MET A 274 12.44 -7.94 3.78
C MET A 274 11.28 -8.94 3.88
N GLY A 275 11.44 -10.15 3.34
CA GLY A 275 10.44 -11.23 3.39
C GLY A 275 10.35 -12.00 4.72
N GLU A 276 11.23 -11.73 5.69
CA GLU A 276 11.25 -12.43 6.98
C GLU A 276 10.10 -12.00 7.89
N ASP A 277 9.53 -12.98 8.59
CA ASP A 277 8.51 -12.74 9.60
C ASP A 277 9.10 -12.05 10.85
N LEU A 278 8.28 -11.23 11.51
CA LEU A 278 8.68 -10.44 12.68
C LEU A 278 7.85 -10.87 13.89
N PRO A 279 8.40 -10.87 15.11
CA PRO A 279 7.69 -11.36 16.30
C PRO A 279 6.31 -10.72 16.50
N TRP A 280 6.18 -9.41 16.23
CA TRP A 280 4.94 -8.66 16.42
C TRP A 280 3.87 -8.95 15.35
N LEU A 281 4.21 -9.63 14.24
CA LEU A 281 3.23 -10.07 13.23
C LEU A 281 2.40 -11.28 13.70
N ASN A 282 2.82 -11.97 14.77
CA ASN A 282 2.07 -13.07 15.38
C ASN A 282 0.87 -12.62 16.22
N CYS A 283 0.48 -11.34 16.14
CA CYS A 283 -0.68 -10.82 16.85
C CYS A 283 -2.03 -11.26 16.28
N LEU A 284 -2.04 -11.96 15.13
CA LEU A 284 -3.26 -12.49 14.48
C LEU A 284 -3.10 -13.97 14.10
N PRO A 285 -4.21 -14.73 13.97
CA PRO A 285 -4.16 -16.17 13.68
C PRO A 285 -3.54 -16.52 12.33
N MET A 286 -3.90 -15.79 11.27
CA MET A 286 -3.23 -15.93 9.97
C MET A 286 -2.07 -14.94 9.91
N GLY A 287 -0.87 -15.43 9.55
CA GLY A 287 0.33 -14.62 9.39
C GLY A 287 0.27 -13.69 8.17
N LEU A 288 1.15 -12.69 8.15
CA LEU A 288 1.32 -11.78 7.04
C LEU A 288 2.33 -12.41 6.04
N PRO A 289 1.91 -12.85 4.86
CA PRO A 289 2.84 -13.44 3.88
C PRO A 289 3.69 -12.33 3.27
N LEU A 290 4.86 -12.03 3.83
CA LEU A 290 5.78 -11.05 3.26
C LEU A 290 6.53 -11.62 2.05
N LYS A 291 6.76 -10.77 1.05
CA LYS A 291 7.60 -11.10 -0.10
C LYS A 291 8.19 -9.82 -0.66
N ALA A 292 9.48 -9.88 -1.00
CA ALA A 292 10.16 -8.85 -1.76
C ALA A 292 10.74 -9.44 -3.03
N ASP A 293 10.95 -8.58 -4.02
CA ASP A 293 11.63 -8.88 -5.27
C ASP A 293 12.45 -7.65 -5.66
N GLY A 294 13.37 -7.77 -6.60
CA GLY A 294 14.23 -6.66 -6.94
C GLY A 294 15.24 -6.93 -8.03
N TYR A 295 16.17 -6.00 -8.18
CA TYR A 295 17.18 -6.04 -9.23
C TYR A 295 18.46 -5.32 -8.80
N VAL A 296 19.55 -5.63 -9.50
CA VAL A 296 20.83 -4.93 -9.36
C VAL A 296 21.06 -4.00 -10.54
N THR A 297 21.66 -2.84 -10.31
CA THR A 297 21.92 -1.85 -11.37
C THR A 297 23.09 -0.91 -11.03
N LYS A 298 23.71 -0.33 -12.06
CA LYS A 298 24.76 0.70 -11.90
C LYS A 298 24.20 2.10 -11.68
N PHE A 299 22.94 2.32 -12.06
CA PHE A 299 22.23 3.59 -11.89
C PHE A 299 20.77 3.31 -11.56
N TYR A 300 20.17 4.16 -10.74
CA TYR A 300 18.79 3.97 -10.32
C TYR A 300 17.85 4.10 -11.51
N LYS A 301 16.91 3.17 -11.61
CA LYS A 301 15.89 3.13 -12.65
C LYS A 301 14.58 2.69 -12.02
N LYS A 302 13.51 2.66 -12.80
CA LYS A 302 12.27 2.01 -12.40
C LYS A 302 12.18 0.70 -13.18
N ASP A 303 11.82 -0.38 -12.50
CA ASP A 303 11.53 -1.67 -13.14
C ASP A 303 10.12 -1.70 -13.76
#